data_AF-A0A7X8US76-F1
#
_entry.id   AF-A0A7X8US76-F1
#
_cell.length_a   1.000
_cell.length_b   1.000
_cell.length_c   1.000
_cell.angle_alpha   90.00
_cell.angle_beta   90.00
_cell.angle_gamma   90.00
#
_symmetry.space_group_name_H-M   'P 1'
#
loop_
_entity.id
_entity.type
_entity.pdbx_description
1 polymer ?
#
loop_
_entity_poly.entity_id
_entity_poly.type
_entity_poly.pdbx_seq_one_letter_code
_entity_poly.pdbx_strand_id
1 'polypeptide(L)'
;MILALWLVPAITGLLAFVIRKHALRRLLLVTTAMAHTVLTGAAWWWRPGPTLNGWFHLDALGIVFLEITSLLFLAAAFYAIGYLRRETAKSRMDIEEGFL
;
A
#
# COMPACT_ATOMS: atom_id res chain seq x y z
N MET A 1 -3.73 -11.00 -13.33
CA MET A 1 -4.01 -9.61 -12.91
C MET A 1 -4.64 -9.53 -11.52
N ILE A 2 -5.78 -10.20 -11.26
CA ILE A 2 -6.46 -10.14 -9.94
C ILE A 2 -5.54 -10.56 -8.78
N LEU A 3 -4.83 -11.69 -8.91
CA LEU A 3 -3.89 -12.12 -7.88
C LEU A 3 -2.78 -11.10 -7.61
N ALA A 4 -2.35 -10.32 -8.61
CA ALA A 4 -1.32 -9.30 -8.41
C ALA A 4 -1.85 -8.11 -7.59
N LEU A 5 -3.11 -7.72 -7.77
CA LEU A 5 -3.76 -6.67 -6.96
C LEU A 5 -3.77 -7.05 -5.47
N TRP A 6 -3.91 -8.34 -5.16
CA TRP A 6 -3.87 -8.83 -3.79
C TRP A 6 -2.44 -9.09 -3.27
N LEU A 7 -1.62 -9.80 -4.06
CA LEU A 7 -0.30 -10.26 -3.63
C LEU A 7 0.74 -9.15 -3.55
N VAL A 8 0.71 -8.17 -4.45
CA VAL A 8 1.70 -7.08 -4.46
C VAL A 8 1.72 -6.32 -3.13
N PRO A 9 0.60 -5.74 -2.64
CA PRO A 9 0.61 -5.04 -1.35
C PRO A 9 0.84 -5.99 -0.16
N ALA A 10 0.37 -7.24 -0.22
CA ALA A 10 0.57 -8.21 0.85
C ALA A 10 2.05 -8.57 1.03
N ILE A 11 2.74 -8.91 -0.06
CA ILE A 11 4.15 -9.30 -0.04
C ILE A 11 5.02 -8.09 0.33
N THR A 12 4.77 -6.91 -0.26
CA THR A 12 5.58 -5.72 0.07
C THR A 12 5.35 -5.26 1.50
N GLY A 13 4.14 -5.41 2.03
CA GLY A 13 3.83 -5.21 3.44
C GLY A 13 4.63 -6.14 4.36
N LEU A 14 4.71 -7.43 4.03
CA LEU A 14 5.54 -8.40 4.76
C LEU A 14 7.03 -8.07 4.67
N LEU A 15 7.51 -7.73 3.47
CA LEU A 15 8.91 -7.32 3.26
C LEU A 15 9.29 -6.08 4.08
N ALA A 16 8.34 -5.16 4.32
CA ALA A 16 8.60 -3.96 5.11
C ALA A 16 9.02 -4.24 6.56
N PHE A 17 8.67 -5.41 7.13
CA PHE A 17 9.10 -5.82 8.48
C PHE A 17 10.59 -6.21 8.52
N VAL A 18 11.13 -6.73 7.43
CA VAL A 18 12.53 -7.19 7.36
C VAL A 18 13.48 -6.04 6.98
N ILE A 19 12.98 -5.02 6.29
CA ILE A 19 13.80 -3.89 5.83
C ILE A 19 14.11 -2.93 6.98
N ARG A 20 15.38 -2.90 7.41
CA ARG A 20 15.85 -1.98 8.46
C ARG A 20 16.01 -0.53 8.00
N LYS A 21 16.36 -0.32 6.72
CA LYS A 21 16.62 1.03 6.19
C LYS A 21 15.30 1.79 5.99
N HIS A 22 15.06 2.84 6.77
CA HIS A 22 13.84 3.65 6.68
C HIS A 22 13.60 4.23 5.28
N ALA A 23 14.68 4.64 4.57
CA ALA A 23 14.57 5.14 3.20
C ALA A 23 14.03 4.08 2.23
N LEU A 24 14.48 2.84 2.37
CA LEU A 24 14.04 1.73 1.52
C LEU A 24 12.60 1.32 1.84
N ARG A 25 12.18 1.34 3.12
CA ARG A 25 10.77 1.13 3.51
C ARG A 25 9.84 2.18 2.89
N ARG A 26 10.24 3.46 2.93
CA ARG A 26 9.46 4.55 2.32
C ARG A 26 9.38 4.41 0.80
N LEU A 27 10.51 4.10 0.15
CA LEU A 27 10.52 3.87 -1.29
C LEU A 27 9.59 2.71 -1.66
N LEU A 28 9.69 1.58 -0.95
CA LEU A 28 8.85 0.41 -1.15
C LEU A 28 7.35 0.74 -1.01
N LEU A 29 6.98 1.51 0.01
CA LEU A 29 5.59 1.94 0.23
C LEU A 29 5.03 2.71 -0.98
N VAL A 30 5.77 3.70 -1.45
CA VAL A 30 5.34 4.58 -2.56
C VAL A 30 5.30 3.82 -3.87
N THR A 31 6.35 3.05 -4.18
CA THR A 31 6.40 2.29 -5.43
C THR A 31 5.32 1.20 -5.47
N THR A 32 5.02 0.56 -4.33
CA THR A 32 3.88 -0.37 -4.21
C THR A 32 2.56 0.34 -4.49
N ALA A 33 2.31 1.50 -3.87
CA ALA A 33 1.06 2.23 -4.05
C ALA A 33 0.88 2.74 -5.49
N MET A 34 1.96 3.18 -6.14
CA MET A 34 1.96 3.54 -7.55
C MET A 34 1.65 2.33 -8.44
N ALA A 35 2.35 1.21 -8.24
CA ALA A 35 2.13 -0.01 -9.00
C ALA A 35 0.70 -0.54 -8.82
N HIS A 36 0.17 -0.54 -7.59
CA HIS A 36 -1.20 -0.96 -7.31
C HIS A 36 -2.23 -0.06 -8.01
N THR A 37 -2.00 1.25 -8.02
CA THR A 37 -2.87 2.21 -8.73
C THR A 37 -2.85 2.00 -10.24
N VAL A 38 -1.68 1.75 -10.83
CA VAL A 38 -1.57 1.43 -12.27
C VAL A 38 -2.28 0.11 -12.60
N LEU A 39 -2.10 -0.93 -11.77
CA LEU A 39 -2.80 -2.21 -11.95
C LEU A 39 -4.31 -2.07 -11.83
N THR A 40 -4.78 -1.24 -10.89
CA THR A 40 -6.20 -0.95 -10.69
C THR A 40 -6.77 -0.20 -11.89
N GLY A 41 -6.05 0.80 -12.41
CA GLY A 41 -6.42 1.49 -13.65
C GLY A 41 -6.46 0.55 -14.87
N ALA A 42 -5.51 -0.37 -14.99
CA ALA A 42 -5.50 -1.38 -16.06
C ALA A 42 -6.70 -2.33 -15.98
N ALA A 43 -7.23 -2.59 -14.78
CA ALA A 43 -8.42 -3.43 -14.60
C ALA A 43 -9.68 -2.86 -15.28
N TRP A 44 -9.76 -1.53 -15.45
CA TRP A 44 -10.88 -0.90 -16.15
C TRP A 44 -10.90 -1.24 -17.64
N TRP A 45 -9.72 -1.36 -18.26
CA TRP A 45 -9.59 -1.63 -19.69
C TRP A 45 -9.65 -3.11 -20.02
N TRP A 46 -8.97 -3.94 -19.23
CA TRP A 46 -8.80 -5.36 -19.54
C TRP A 46 -9.80 -6.29 -18.84
N ARG A 47 -10.59 -5.78 -17.89
CA ARG A 47 -11.69 -6.51 -17.21
C ARG A 47 -11.35 -7.98 -16.93
N PRO A 48 -10.49 -8.25 -15.93
CA PRO A 48 -9.94 -9.59 -15.75
C PRO A 48 -11.05 -10.59 -15.47
N GLY A 49 -10.98 -11.74 -16.16
CA GLY A 49 -11.85 -12.87 -15.83
C GLY A 49 -11.61 -13.40 -14.41
N PRO A 50 -12.59 -14.12 -13.84
CA PRO A 50 -12.46 -14.73 -12.53
C PRO A 50 -11.23 -15.63 -12.40
N THR A 51 -10.65 -15.67 -11.20
CA THR A 51 -9.48 -16.48 -10.85
C THR A 51 -9.78 -17.39 -9.66
N LEU A 52 -8.93 -18.42 -9.45
CA LEU A 52 -9.12 -19.48 -8.44
C LEU A 52 -10.51 -20.13 -8.49
N ASN A 53 -10.87 -20.70 -9.65
CA ASN A 53 -12.18 -21.35 -9.85
C ASN A 53 -13.38 -20.45 -9.52
N GLY A 54 -13.25 -19.13 -9.70
CA GLY A 54 -14.34 -18.17 -9.46
C GLY A 54 -14.36 -17.53 -8.08
N TRP A 55 -13.46 -17.91 -7.16
CA TRP A 55 -13.37 -17.28 -5.84
C TRP A 55 -13.05 -15.79 -5.91
N PHE A 56 -12.18 -15.40 -6.84
CA PHE A 56 -11.80 -14.02 -7.06
C PHE A 56 -12.38 -13.53 -8.37
N HIS A 57 -13.50 -12.82 -8.26
CA HIS A 57 -14.17 -12.16 -9.38
C HIS A 57 -14.19 -10.65 -9.13
N LEU A 58 -13.73 -9.87 -10.11
CA LEU A 58 -13.75 -8.42 -10.04
C LEU A 58 -14.96 -7.90 -10.83
N ASP A 59 -16.04 -7.61 -10.12
CA ASP A 59 -17.27 -7.06 -10.69
C ASP A 59 -17.21 -5.54 -10.85
N ALA A 60 -18.26 -4.96 -11.44
CA ALA A 60 -18.35 -3.53 -11.70
C ALA A 60 -18.36 -2.69 -10.41
N LEU A 61 -18.89 -3.20 -9.31
CA LEU A 61 -18.85 -2.49 -8.03
C LEU A 61 -17.46 -2.64 -7.38
N GLY A 62 -16.90 -3.84 -7.41
CA GLY A 62 -15.58 -4.15 -6.86
C GLY A 62 -14.47 -3.29 -7.48
N ILE A 63 -14.52 -3.01 -8.78
CA ILE A 63 -13.51 -2.15 -9.42
C ILE A 63 -13.58 -0.69 -8.92
N VAL A 64 -14.77 -0.17 -8.63
CA VAL A 64 -14.94 1.20 -8.09
C VAL A 64 -14.35 1.29 -6.68
N PHE A 65 -14.65 0.31 -5.81
CA PHE A 65 -14.07 0.28 -4.46
C PHE A 65 -12.55 0.05 -4.50
N LEU A 66 -12.07 -0.79 -5.42
CA LEU A 66 -10.65 -1.03 -5.61
C LEU A 66 -9.92 0.25 -6.04
N GLU A 67 -10.52 1.04 -6.93
CA GLU A 67 -9.98 2.34 -7.34
C GLU A 67 -9.91 3.33 -6.19
N ILE A 68 -11.01 3.50 -5.44
CA ILE A 68 -11.06 4.39 -4.28
C ILE A 68 -10.00 4.00 -3.26
N THR A 69 -9.93 2.72 -2.89
CA THR A 69 -8.95 2.23 -1.91
C THR A 69 -7.51 2.36 -2.42
N SER A 70 -7.27 2.15 -3.72
CA SER A 70 -5.95 2.36 -4.32
C SER A 70 -5.51 3.83 -4.31
N LEU A 71 -6.42 4.76 -4.61
CA LEU A 71 -6.13 6.19 -4.56
C LEU A 71 -5.87 6.67 -3.12
N LEU A 72 -6.68 6.19 -2.17
CA LEU A 72 -6.45 6.46 -0.74
C LEU A 72 -5.10 5.90 -0.28
N PHE A 73 -4.74 4.69 -0.71
CA PHE A 73 -3.44 4.10 -0.41
C PHE A 73 -2.29 4.95 -0.98
N LEU A 74 -2.40 5.43 -2.22
CA LEU A 74 -1.41 6.30 -2.83
C LEU A 74 -1.27 7.64 -2.09
N ALA A 75 -2.39 8.28 -1.74
CA ALA A 75 -2.38 9.52 -0.96
C ALA A 75 -1.76 9.31 0.42
N ALA A 76 -2.13 8.23 1.11
CA ALA A 76 -1.56 7.85 2.40
C ALA A 76 -0.05 7.55 2.30
N ALA A 77 0.39 6.89 1.23
CA ALA A 77 1.80 6.60 0.98
C ALA A 77 2.63 7.88 0.84
N PHE A 78 2.17 8.87 0.07
CA PHE A 78 2.83 10.17 -0.03
C PHE A 78 2.84 10.94 1.29
N TYR A 79 1.71 10.97 1.99
CA TYR A 79 1.62 11.58 3.32
C TYR A 79 2.61 10.95 4.31
N ALA A 80 2.70 9.62 4.31
CA ALA A 80 3.58 8.86 5.20
C ALA A 80 5.07 9.18 5.00
N ILE A 81 5.53 9.53 3.79
CA ILE A 81 6.94 9.94 3.57
C ILE A 81 7.27 11.14 4.47
N GLY A 82 6.44 12.17 4.43
CA GLY A 82 6.66 13.40 5.19
C GLY A 82 6.51 13.18 6.68
N TYR A 83 5.49 12.41 7.08
CA TYR A 83 5.26 12.07 8.47
C TYR A 83 6.42 11.26 9.09
N LEU A 84 6.80 10.14 8.47
CA LEU A 84 7.85 9.24 8.97
C LEU A 84 9.24 9.90 8.99
N ARG A 85 9.52 10.80 8.04
CA ARG A 85 10.79 11.56 8.02
C ARG A 85 10.90 12.49 9.24
N ARG A 86 9.79 13.10 9.66
CA ARG A 86 9.76 13.98 10.84
C ARG A 86 9.88 13.19 12.15
N GLU A 87 9.25 12.02 12.22
CA GLU A 87 9.30 11.18 13.42
C GLU A 87 10.70 10.61 13.67
N THR A 88 11.38 10.12 12.63
CA THR A 88 12.75 9.59 12.78
C THR A 88 13.74 10.67 13.27
N ALA A 89 13.48 11.95 12.97
CA ALA A 89 14.35 13.06 13.36
C ALA A 89 14.09 13.57 14.78
N LYS A 90 12.92 13.26 15.37
CA LYS A 90 12.61 13.61 16.76
C LYS A 90 12.67 12.33 17.60
N SER A 91 13.77 12.14 18.33
CA SER A 91 13.78 11.22 19.46
C SER A 91 12.78 11.77 20.49
N ARG A 92 11.52 11.34 20.43
CA ARG A 92 10.55 11.62 21.50
C ARG A 92 10.96 10.75 22.68
N MET A 93 11.36 11.37 23.78
CA MET A 93 11.21 10.73 25.09
C MET A 93 9.74 10.37 25.23
N ASP A 94 9.48 9.16 25.70
CA ASP A 94 8.12 8.76 26.00
C ASP A 94 7.53 9.77 27.00
N ILE A 95 6.26 10.13 26.82
CA ILE A 95 5.62 11.13 27.69
C ILE A 95 5.63 10.61 29.13
N GLU A 96 5.60 9.29 29.33
CA GLU A 96 5.67 8.64 30.64
C GLU A 96 7.08 8.66 31.28
N GLU A 97 8.16 8.68 30.50
CA GLU A 97 9.54 8.74 31.03
C GLU A 97 9.93 10.14 31.55
N GLY A 98 9.14 11.18 31.25
CA GLY A 98 9.40 12.55 31.70
C GLY A 98 8.78 12.91 33.06
N PHE A 99 8.04 11.99 33.68
CA PHE A 99 7.30 12.23 34.93
C PHE A 99 7.81 11.45 36.16
N LEU A 100 8.80 10.56 35.98
CA LEU A 100 9.47 9.82 37.07
C LEU A 100 10.91 10.33 37.27
#